data_AF-A0A2N5XL62-F1
#
_entry.id   AF-A0A2N5XL62-F1
#
_cell.length_a   1.000
_cell.length_b   1.000
_cell.length_c   1.000
_cell.angle_alpha   90.00
_cell.angle_beta   90.00
_cell.angle_gamma   90.00
#
_symmetry.space_group_name_H-M   'P 1'
#
loop_
_entity.id
_entity.type
_entity.pdbx_description
1 polymer ?
#
loop_
_entity_poly.entity_id
_entity_poly.type
_entity_poly.pdbx_seq_one_letter_code
_entity_poly.pdbx_strand_id
1 'polypeptide(L)'
;MKGTILDFNAANGQGVISGDDGKRYVFSEGDIKSSLGGRAGGKVDFQLDPSGDASEIYMEIGSGTDSKNKIVAALLAFFLGWLGIHKFYLGKNTAGVIMLAVSLLGLILIGIPTFIMGFIAFVEFIIYLTRSDEEFERVYVQGNKSWF
;
A
#
# COMPACT_ATOMS: atom_id res chain seq x y z
N MET A 1 -14.06 19.18 -4.69
CA MET A 1 -13.56 18.90 -6.06
C MET A 1 -12.46 17.89 -5.93
N LYS A 2 -12.28 17.00 -6.91
CA LYS A 2 -11.30 15.91 -6.79
C LYS A 2 -10.13 16.09 -7.74
N GLY A 3 -8.97 15.58 -7.35
CA GLY A 3 -7.77 15.69 -8.15
C GLY A 3 -6.58 14.90 -7.61
N THR A 4 -5.43 15.14 -8.21
CA THR A 4 -4.15 14.50 -7.85
C THR A 4 -3.10 15.57 -7.63
N ILE A 5 -2.37 15.54 -6.52
CA ILE A 5 -1.21 16.42 -6.30
C ILE A 5 -0.16 16.06 -7.36
N LEU A 6 0.17 17.00 -8.24
CA LEU A 6 1.23 16.83 -9.24
C LEU A 6 2.60 17.01 -8.61
N ASP A 7 2.74 18.06 -7.81
CA ASP A 7 3.99 18.43 -7.16
C ASP A 7 3.69 19.22 -5.89
N PHE A 8 4.60 19.11 -4.92
CA PHE A 8 4.60 19.88 -3.69
C PHE A 8 6.04 20.16 -3.28
N ASN A 9 6.39 21.44 -3.22
CA ASN A 9 7.71 21.88 -2.80
C ASN A 9 7.65 22.35 -1.35
N ALA A 10 8.21 21.54 -0.46
CA ALA A 10 8.25 21.82 0.98
C ALA A 10 9.13 23.03 1.35
N ALA A 11 10.04 23.48 0.46
CA ALA A 11 10.91 24.62 0.76
C ALA A 11 10.20 25.97 0.64
N ASN A 12 9.22 26.07 -0.26
CA ASN A 12 8.41 27.28 -0.44
C ASN A 12 6.94 27.07 -0.05
N GLY A 13 6.57 25.86 0.39
CA GLY A 13 5.24 25.51 0.86
C GLY A 13 4.18 25.60 -0.23
N GLN A 14 4.53 25.47 -1.51
CA GLN A 14 3.59 25.57 -2.63
C GLN A 14 3.48 24.25 -3.38
N GLY A 15 2.28 23.96 -3.90
CA GLY A 15 2.03 22.80 -4.72
C GLY A 15 0.96 23.03 -5.77
N VAL A 16 0.78 22.03 -6.64
CA VAL A 16 -0.21 22.05 -7.71
C VAL A 16 -1.00 20.75 -7.71
N ILE A 17 -2.32 20.86 -7.80
CA ILE A 17 -3.26 19.75 -8.00
C ILE A 17 -3.73 19.75 -9.45
N SER A 18 -3.71 18.58 -10.09
CA SER A 18 -4.46 18.32 -11.32
C SER A 18 -5.86 17.86 -10.93
N GLY A 19 -6.86 18.70 -11.17
CA GLY A 19 -8.27 18.32 -10.98
C GLY A 19 -8.69 17.24 -11.98
N ASP A 20 -9.66 16.41 -11.59
CA ASP A 20 -10.28 15.42 -12.46
C ASP A 20 -11.11 16.08 -13.59
N ASP A 21 -11.37 17.37 -13.48
CA ASP A 21 -11.94 18.24 -14.52
C ASP A 21 -10.91 18.68 -15.59
N GLY A 22 -9.65 18.26 -15.46
CA GLY A 22 -8.55 18.58 -16.37
C GLY A 22 -7.89 19.94 -16.13
N LYS A 23 -8.32 20.69 -15.11
CA LYS A 23 -7.71 21.99 -14.74
C LYS A 23 -6.65 21.81 -13.66
N ARG A 24 -5.81 22.83 -13.49
CA ARG A 24 -4.78 22.87 -12.45
C ARG A 24 -5.13 23.91 -11.40
N TYR A 25 -4.89 23.55 -10.15
CA TYR A 25 -5.19 24.36 -8.98
C TYR A 25 -3.93 24.49 -8.13
N VAL A 26 -3.54 25.71 -7.79
CA VAL A 26 -2.40 25.96 -6.91
C VAL A 26 -2.86 25.85 -5.47
N PHE A 27 -1.96 25.44 -4.56
CA PHE A 27 -2.23 25.45 -3.13
C PHE A 27 -0.97 25.74 -2.31
N SER A 28 -1.17 26.15 -1.06
CA SER A 28 -0.10 26.31 -0.08
C SER A 28 -0.15 25.21 0.99
N GLU A 29 0.95 24.98 1.72
CA GLU A 29 1.03 23.96 2.76
C GLU A 29 -0.06 24.11 3.84
N GLY A 30 -0.43 25.35 4.20
CA GLY A 30 -1.48 25.64 5.17
C GLY A 30 -2.90 25.24 4.72
N ASP A 31 -3.10 24.99 3.43
CA ASP A 31 -4.37 24.54 2.87
C ASP A 31 -4.59 23.04 3.09
N ILE A 32 -3.51 22.28 3.34
CA ILE A 32 -3.55 20.85 3.60
C ILE A 32 -4.05 20.59 5.01
N LYS A 33 -5.20 19.93 5.12
CA LYS A 33 -5.81 19.57 6.41
C LYS A 33 -5.43 18.17 6.90
N SER A 34 -4.71 17.39 6.08
CA SER A 34 -4.24 16.05 6.45
C SER A 34 -2.92 16.10 7.22
N SER A 35 -2.78 15.25 8.24
CA SER A 35 -1.53 15.07 9.01
C SER A 35 -0.40 14.41 8.21
N LEU A 36 -0.70 13.80 7.07
CA LEU A 36 0.27 13.14 6.18
C LEU A 36 0.97 14.13 5.24
N GLY A 37 0.56 15.41 5.24
CA GLY A 37 1.08 16.43 4.34
C GLY A 37 0.70 16.22 2.87
N GLY A 38 1.23 17.07 2.00
CA GLY A 38 1.07 16.96 0.55
C GLY A 38 2.09 16.00 -0.04
N ARG A 39 1.65 14.93 -0.68
CA ARG A 39 2.53 14.00 -1.40
C ARG A 39 2.20 14.02 -2.89
N ALA A 40 3.21 14.25 -3.73
CA ALA A 40 3.07 14.10 -5.18
C ALA A 40 2.51 12.71 -5.54
N GLY A 41 1.54 12.68 -6.43
CA GLY A 41 0.74 11.51 -6.79
C GLY A 41 -0.44 11.21 -5.85
N GLY A 42 -0.59 11.93 -4.74
CA GLY A 42 -1.70 11.74 -3.80
C GLY A 42 -3.04 12.19 -4.39
N LYS A 43 -4.07 11.36 -4.28
CA LYS A 43 -5.45 11.76 -4.56
C LYS A 43 -5.97 12.66 -3.43
N VAL A 44 -6.71 13.69 -3.80
CA VAL A 44 -7.20 14.72 -2.88
C VAL A 44 -8.63 15.12 -3.21
N ASP A 45 -9.40 15.41 -2.16
CA ASP A 45 -10.59 16.24 -2.25
C ASP A 45 -10.24 17.63 -1.71
N PHE A 46 -10.66 18.67 -2.42
CA PHE A 46 -10.33 20.05 -2.12
C PHE A 46 -11.49 20.97 -2.49
N GLN A 47 -11.59 22.10 -1.82
CA GLN A 47 -12.52 23.18 -2.19
C GLN A 47 -11.77 24.28 -2.94
N LEU A 48 -12.51 25.13 -3.64
CA LEU A 48 -11.94 26.33 -4.22
C LEU A 48 -12.14 27.51 -3.28
N ASP A 49 -11.09 28.26 -3.06
CA ASP A 49 -11.19 29.55 -2.39
C ASP A 49 -11.80 30.61 -3.35
N PRO A 50 -12.08 31.84 -2.88
CA PRO A 50 -12.58 32.92 -3.75
C PRO A 50 -11.64 33.33 -4.88
N SER A 51 -10.35 33.00 -4.78
CA SER A 51 -9.31 33.27 -5.79
C SER A 51 -9.31 32.22 -6.91
N GLY A 52 -9.95 31.06 -6.67
CA GLY A 52 -9.95 29.91 -7.57
C GLY A 52 -8.82 28.91 -7.30
N ASP A 53 -8.10 29.07 -6.20
CA ASP A 53 -7.03 28.16 -5.76
C ASP A 53 -7.59 27.04 -4.87
N ALA A 54 -6.85 25.95 -4.75
CA ALA A 54 -7.26 24.80 -3.94
C ALA A 54 -7.04 25.08 -2.45
N SER A 55 -8.11 24.96 -1.68
CA SER A 55 -8.17 25.12 -0.23
C SER A 55 -8.84 23.91 0.43
N GLU A 56 -8.75 23.82 1.76
CA GLU A 56 -9.33 22.71 2.55
C GLU A 56 -8.99 21.34 1.94
N ILE A 57 -7.70 21.11 1.67
CA ILE A 57 -7.24 19.93 0.96
C ILE A 57 -7.20 18.77 1.94
N TYR A 58 -8.13 17.86 1.76
CA TYR A 58 -8.10 16.56 2.40
C TYR A 58 -7.43 15.60 1.44
N MET A 59 -6.44 14.85 1.95
CA MET A 59 -6.03 13.65 1.25
C MET A 59 -7.28 12.82 1.10
N GLU A 60 -7.67 12.60 -0.15
CA GLU A 60 -8.57 11.52 -0.46
C GLU A 60 -7.71 10.34 -0.10
N ILE A 61 -7.96 9.79 1.09
CA ILE A 61 -7.61 8.42 1.39
C ILE A 61 -8.52 7.64 0.45
N GLY A 62 -8.16 7.70 -0.83
CA GLY A 62 -8.64 6.78 -1.81
C GLY A 62 -8.34 5.45 -1.18
N SER A 63 -9.37 4.64 -1.12
CA SER A 63 -9.34 3.19 -1.24
C SER A 63 -8.54 2.74 -2.51
N GLY A 64 -7.41 3.39 -2.78
CA GLY A 64 -6.42 3.16 -3.82
C GLY A 64 -5.05 2.79 -3.22
N THR A 65 -5.00 2.47 -1.93
CA THR A 65 -4.45 1.15 -1.63
C THR A 65 -5.59 0.19 -1.91
N ASP A 66 -5.42 -0.72 -2.86
CA ASP A 66 -6.27 -1.91 -2.94
C ASP A 66 -6.27 -2.52 -1.53
N SER A 67 -7.30 -2.23 -0.73
CA SER A 67 -7.42 -2.85 0.58
C SER A 67 -7.43 -4.34 0.32
N LYS A 68 -6.41 -5.04 0.82
CA LYS A 68 -6.25 -6.45 0.52
C LYS A 68 -7.10 -7.20 1.52
N ASN A 69 -8.04 -8.00 1.02
CA ASN A 69 -8.82 -8.85 1.88
C ASN A 69 -7.90 -9.81 2.65
N LYS A 70 -7.92 -9.70 3.99
CA LYS A 70 -7.13 -10.50 4.92
C LYS A 70 -7.36 -11.99 4.76
N ILE A 71 -8.61 -12.39 4.55
CA ILE A 71 -8.99 -13.79 4.36
C ILE A 71 -8.40 -14.33 3.06
N VAL A 72 -8.41 -13.55 1.98
CA VAL A 72 -7.76 -13.94 0.72
C VAL A 72 -6.25 -14.11 0.93
N ALA A 73 -5.59 -13.19 1.64
CA ALA A 73 -4.17 -13.32 1.95
C ALA A 73 -3.88 -14.58 2.79
N ALA A 74 -4.73 -14.89 3.78
CA ALA A 74 -4.59 -16.08 4.62
C ALA A 74 -4.77 -17.37 3.82
N LEU A 75 -5.81 -17.45 2.97
CA LEU A 75 -6.04 -18.62 2.11
C LEU A 75 -4.90 -18.83 1.12
N LEU A 76 -4.38 -17.74 0.53
CA LEU A 76 -3.20 -17.82 -0.33
C LEU A 76 -1.97 -18.31 0.43
N ALA A 77 -1.77 -17.86 1.68
CA ALA A 77 -0.67 -18.31 2.52
C ALA A 77 -0.80 -19.80 2.89
N PHE A 78 -2.02 -20.29 3.11
CA PHE A 78 -2.26 -21.70 3.44
C PHE A 78 -2.04 -22.63 2.25
N PHE A 79 -2.66 -22.34 1.09
CA PHE A 79 -2.63 -23.25 -0.05
C PHE A 79 -1.40 -23.06 -0.96
N LEU A 80 -0.98 -21.81 -1.18
CA LEU A 80 0.06 -21.44 -2.14
C LEU A 80 1.22 -20.68 -1.45
N GLY A 81 1.28 -20.68 -0.13
CA GLY A 81 2.26 -19.86 0.58
C GLY A 81 3.69 -20.39 0.50
N TRP A 82 3.88 -21.70 0.29
CA TRP A 82 5.20 -22.25 -0.01
C TRP A 82 5.78 -21.68 -1.31
N LEU A 83 4.96 -21.19 -2.24
CA LEU A 83 5.39 -20.47 -3.45
C LEU A 83 5.53 -18.95 -3.21
N GLY A 84 5.06 -18.44 -2.08
CA GLY A 84 5.06 -17.01 -1.75
C GLY A 84 3.94 -16.19 -2.38
N ILE A 85 2.88 -16.81 -2.91
CA ILE A 85 1.81 -16.11 -3.65
C ILE A 85 1.10 -15.04 -2.80
N HIS A 86 0.92 -15.28 -1.51
CA HIS A 86 0.35 -14.29 -0.59
C HIS A 86 1.18 -13.00 -0.49
N LYS A 87 2.50 -13.05 -0.74
CA LYS A 87 3.36 -11.85 -0.78
C LYS A 87 3.10 -11.01 -2.02
N PHE A 88 2.97 -11.64 -3.18
CA PHE A 88 2.62 -10.93 -4.41
C PHE A 88 1.24 -10.28 -4.32
N TYR A 89 0.28 -10.98 -3.70
CA TYR A 89 -1.05 -10.42 -3.42
C TYR A 89 -0.98 -9.14 -2.56
N LEU A 90 -0.07 -9.10 -1.58
CA LEU A 90 0.20 -7.94 -0.74
C LEU A 90 1.12 -6.89 -1.39
N GLY A 91 1.50 -7.04 -2.65
CA GLY A 91 2.44 -6.14 -3.34
C GLY A 91 3.91 -6.26 -2.89
N LYS A 92 4.23 -7.27 -2.07
CA LYS A 92 5.58 -7.54 -1.54
C LYS A 92 6.39 -8.40 -2.51
N ASN A 93 6.58 -7.87 -3.71
CA ASN A 93 7.16 -8.61 -4.84
C ASN A 93 8.54 -9.19 -4.51
N THR A 94 9.43 -8.43 -3.87
CA THR A 94 10.77 -8.92 -3.50
C THR A 94 10.70 -10.13 -2.57
N ALA A 95 9.84 -10.08 -1.54
CA ALA A 95 9.67 -11.21 -0.63
C ALA A 95 9.05 -12.43 -1.35
N GLY A 96 8.05 -12.20 -2.22
CA GLY A 96 7.45 -13.24 -3.04
C GLY A 96 8.46 -13.92 -3.96
N VAL A 97 9.34 -13.15 -4.63
CA VAL A 97 10.39 -13.69 -5.50
C VAL A 97 11.41 -14.51 -4.69
N ILE A 98 11.79 -14.06 -3.50
CA ILE A 98 12.68 -14.83 -2.61
C ILE A 98 12.04 -16.16 -2.22
N MET A 99 10.76 -16.16 -1.80
CA MET A 99 10.04 -17.41 -1.48
C MET A 99 10.00 -18.34 -2.69
N LEU A 100 9.62 -17.83 -3.85
CA LEU A 100 9.53 -18.62 -5.07
C LEU A 100 10.89 -19.23 -5.46
N ALA A 101 11.95 -18.44 -5.48
CA ALA A 101 13.28 -18.90 -5.86
C ALA A 101 13.82 -19.96 -4.88
N VAL A 102 13.73 -19.71 -3.57
CA VAL A 102 14.19 -20.66 -2.54
C VAL A 102 13.36 -21.95 -2.60
N SER A 103 12.05 -21.85 -2.79
CA SER A 103 11.19 -23.03 -2.86
C SER A 103 11.45 -23.88 -4.10
N LEU A 104 11.68 -23.26 -5.27
CA LEU A 104 12.03 -23.97 -6.50
C LEU A 104 13.42 -24.62 -6.42
N LEU A 105 14.42 -23.91 -5.89
CA LEU A 105 15.75 -24.48 -5.64
C LEU A 105 15.69 -25.60 -4.58
N GLY A 106 14.83 -25.44 -3.58
CA GLY A 106 14.61 -26.42 -2.52
C GLY A 106 14.12 -27.76 -3.05
N LEU A 107 13.32 -27.79 -4.12
CA LEU A 107 12.87 -29.03 -4.76
C LEU A 107 14.04 -29.85 -5.32
N ILE A 108 15.09 -29.18 -5.79
CA ILE A 108 16.33 -29.83 -6.27
C ILE A 108 17.20 -30.27 -5.08
N LEU A 109 17.16 -29.53 -3.97
CA LEU A 109 17.92 -29.75 -2.73
C LEU A 109 17.15 -30.60 -1.71
N ILE A 110 16.56 -31.72 -2.13
CA ILE A 110 15.90 -32.73 -1.26
C ILE A 110 14.64 -32.19 -0.55
N GLY A 111 14.12 -31.03 -0.95
CA GLY A 111 12.87 -30.45 -0.47
C GLY A 111 12.94 -29.72 0.88
N ILE A 112 14.08 -29.73 1.57
CA ILE A 112 14.22 -29.09 2.89
C ILE A 112 13.96 -27.57 2.83
N PRO A 113 14.55 -26.80 1.90
CA PRO A 113 14.27 -25.36 1.83
C PRO A 113 12.81 -25.07 1.49
N THR A 114 12.18 -25.89 0.66
CA THR A 114 10.76 -25.78 0.31
C THR A 114 9.88 -26.02 1.54
N PHE A 115 10.21 -27.01 2.36
CA PHE A 115 9.50 -27.29 3.61
C PHE A 115 9.60 -26.11 4.60
N ILE A 116 10.79 -25.53 4.74
CA ILE A 116 10.99 -24.33 5.60
C ILE A 116 10.14 -23.16 5.09
N MET A 117 10.12 -22.90 3.78
CA MET A 117 9.26 -21.85 3.21
C MET A 117 7.77 -22.11 3.41
N GLY A 118 7.34 -23.37 3.30
CA GLY A 118 5.97 -23.78 3.64
C GLY A 118 5.63 -23.53 5.12
N PHE A 119 6.55 -23.83 6.03
CA PHE A 119 6.36 -23.57 7.46
C PHE A 119 6.27 -22.08 7.78
N ILE A 120 7.14 -21.25 7.17
CA ILE A 120 7.07 -19.78 7.27
C ILE A 120 5.68 -19.28 6.83
N ALA A 121 5.21 -19.73 5.67
CA ALA A 121 3.90 -19.33 5.16
C ALA A 121 2.74 -19.78 6.06
N PHE A 122 2.84 -20.97 6.66
CA PHE A 122 1.84 -21.47 7.59
C PHE A 122 1.77 -20.61 8.86
N VAL A 123 2.89 -20.16 9.40
CA VAL A 123 2.92 -19.21 10.51
C VAL A 123 2.25 -17.89 10.11
N GLU A 124 2.51 -17.38 8.91
CA GLU A 124 1.87 -16.16 8.42
C GLU A 124 0.36 -16.32 8.20
N PHE A 125 -0.09 -17.48 7.75
CA PHE A 125 -1.51 -17.83 7.70
C PHE A 125 -2.19 -17.67 9.07
N ILE A 126 -1.59 -18.20 10.14
CA ILE A 126 -2.12 -18.05 11.50
C ILE A 126 -2.11 -16.58 11.94
N ILE A 127 -1.02 -15.85 11.66
CA ILE A 127 -0.93 -14.41 11.98
C ILE A 127 -2.02 -13.63 11.27
N TYR A 128 -2.27 -13.88 9.99
CA TYR A 128 -3.31 -13.17 9.24
C TYR A 128 -4.71 -13.49 9.78
N LEU A 129 -4.98 -14.74 10.18
CA LEU A 129 -6.29 -15.09 10.77
C LEU A 129 -6.51 -14.46 12.15
N THR A 130 -5.46 -14.31 12.95
CA THR A 130 -5.53 -13.85 14.34
C THR A 130 -5.41 -12.34 14.50
N ARG A 131 -5.06 -11.61 13.44
CA ARG A 131 -5.02 -10.14 13.40
C ARG A 131 -6.41 -9.53 13.14
N SER A 132 -6.68 -8.34 13.70
CA SER A 132 -7.86 -7.54 13.29
C SER A 132 -7.68 -7.04 11.85
N ASP A 133 -8.79 -6.69 11.18
CA ASP A 133 -8.74 -6.21 9.80
C ASP A 133 -8.01 -4.87 9.69
N GLU A 134 -8.25 -3.96 10.63
CA GLU A 134 -7.58 -2.65 10.70
C GLU A 134 -6.07 -2.80 10.93
N GLU A 135 -5.70 -3.72 11.81
CA GLU A 135 -4.30 -3.95 12.13
C GLU A 135 -3.57 -4.64 10.97
N PHE A 136 -4.24 -5.56 10.28
CA PHE A 136 -3.72 -6.19 9.07
C PHE A 136 -3.49 -5.14 7.97
N GLU A 137 -4.49 -4.30 7.71
CA GLU A 137 -4.42 -3.23 6.70
C GLU A 137 -3.27 -2.28 7.01
N ARG A 138 -3.19 -1.77 8.24
CA ARG A 138 -2.13 -0.84 8.68
C ARG A 138 -0.73 -1.43 8.52
N VAL A 139 -0.54 -2.69 8.90
CA VAL A 139 0.79 -3.31 8.97
C VAL A 139 1.24 -3.89 7.63
N TYR A 140 0.33 -4.56 6.92
CA TYR A 140 0.68 -5.36 5.75
C TYR A 140 0.30 -4.75 4.42
N VAL A 141 -0.74 -3.90 4.38
CA VAL A 141 -1.21 -3.29 3.13
C VAL A 141 -0.65 -1.88 2.98
N GLN A 142 -0.83 -1.04 4.01
CA GLN A 142 -0.30 0.31 4.05
C GLN A 142 1.16 0.34 4.52
N GLY A 143 1.52 -0.57 5.43
CA GLY A 143 2.87 -0.74 5.93
C GLY A 143 3.75 -1.62 5.02
N ASN A 144 5.07 -1.50 5.17
CA ASN A 144 6.04 -2.25 4.37
C ASN A 144 6.49 -3.58 5.03
N LYS A 145 5.68 -4.16 5.93
CA LYS A 145 6.10 -5.31 6.73
C LYS A 145 6.12 -6.59 5.90
N SER A 146 7.29 -6.98 5.41
CA SER A 146 7.41 -8.09 4.46
C SER A 146 7.37 -9.49 5.08
N TRP A 147 7.74 -9.64 6.35
CA TRP A 147 7.79 -10.90 7.09
C TRP A 147 7.31 -10.66 8.53
N PHE A 148 6.65 -11.68 9.10
CA PHE A 148 6.18 -11.79 10.50
C PHE A 148 5.98 -10.47 11.26
#